data_AF-A0A2M9ZAQ0-F1
#
_entry.id   AF-A0A2M9ZAQ0-F1
#
_cell.length_a   1.000
_cell.length_b   1.000
_cell.length_c   1.000
_cell.angle_alpha   90.00
_cell.angle_beta   90.00
_cell.angle_gamma   90.00
#
_symmetry.space_group_name_H-M   'P 1'
#
loop_
_entity.id
_entity.type
_entity.pdbx_description
1 polymer ?
#
loop_
_entity_poly.entity_id
_entity_poly.type
_entity_poly.pdbx_seq_one_letter_code
_entity_poly.pdbx_strand_id
1 'polypeptide(L)'
;MPKLVFIIVSSSFFFMSCLIAPTNERTACIYDLKEKKGVLEASDDSCQFIAIDLYQNDNMTPEQKEISILTANFHVIKCIEYHEKLKECKKEINYYLPALHPE
;
A
#
# COMPACT_ATOMS: atom_id res chain seq x y z
N MET A 1 -32.55 -24.38 -22.08
CA MET A 1 -31.08 -24.42 -22.27
C MET A 1 -30.31 -23.10 -22.04
N PRO A 2 -30.90 -21.90 -21.77
CA PRO A 2 -30.08 -20.69 -21.54
C PRO A 2 -29.47 -20.60 -20.13
N LYS A 3 -30.03 -21.36 -19.16
CA LYS A 3 -29.62 -21.35 -17.75
C LYS A 3 -28.24 -21.98 -17.52
N LEU A 4 -27.88 -23.00 -18.33
CA LEU A 4 -26.58 -23.68 -18.20
C LEU A 4 -25.44 -22.83 -18.73
N VAL A 5 -25.67 -22.10 -19.83
CA VAL A 5 -24.68 -21.19 -20.44
C VAL A 5 -24.36 -20.03 -19.50
N PHE A 6 -25.37 -19.46 -18.82
CA PHE A 6 -25.17 -18.41 -17.82
C PHE A 6 -24.33 -18.87 -16.62
N ILE A 7 -24.47 -20.12 -16.18
CA ILE A 7 -23.70 -20.68 -15.06
C ILE A 7 -22.23 -20.90 -15.47
N ILE A 8 -21.99 -21.37 -16.70
CA ILE A 8 -20.62 -21.61 -17.22
C ILE A 8 -19.88 -20.28 -17.42
N VAL A 9 -20.55 -19.25 -17.97
CA VAL A 9 -19.97 -17.91 -18.17
C VAL A 9 -19.75 -17.17 -16.84
N SER A 10 -20.60 -17.40 -15.84
CA SER A 10 -20.42 -16.88 -14.48
C SER A 10 -19.23 -17.54 -13.75
N SER A 11 -19.09 -18.87 -13.88
CA SER A 11 -18.01 -19.60 -13.21
C SER A 11 -16.63 -19.33 -13.78
N SER A 12 -16.50 -18.98 -15.07
CA SER A 12 -15.21 -18.64 -15.69
C SER A 12 -14.72 -17.24 -15.31
N PHE A 13 -15.62 -16.33 -14.93
CA PHE A 13 -15.25 -15.00 -14.42
C PHE A 13 -14.67 -15.04 -12.99
N PHE A 14 -15.02 -16.05 -12.20
CA PHE A 14 -14.50 -16.22 -10.83
C PHE A 14 -13.06 -16.75 -10.76
N PHE A 15 -12.54 -17.37 -11.83
CA PHE A 15 -11.14 -17.87 -11.88
C PHE A 15 -10.11 -16.78 -12.20
N MET A 16 -10.52 -15.61 -12.67
CA MET A 16 -9.58 -14.49 -12.91
C MET A 16 -9.21 -13.73 -11.63
N SER A 17 -9.87 -14.05 -10.51
CA SER A 17 -9.45 -13.64 -9.17
C SER A 17 -8.46 -14.63 -8.56
N CYS A 18 -7.52 -15.16 -9.37
CA CYS A 18 -6.27 -15.67 -8.82
C CYS A 18 -5.53 -14.49 -8.20
N LEU A 19 -5.90 -14.25 -6.93
CA LEU A 19 -5.17 -13.52 -5.92
C LEU A 19 -3.68 -13.63 -6.25
N ILE A 20 -3.01 -12.49 -6.43
CA ILE A 20 -1.56 -12.42 -6.49
C ILE A 20 -1.08 -12.80 -5.09
N ALA A 21 -1.12 -14.09 -4.80
CA ALA A 21 -0.61 -14.64 -3.57
C ALA A 21 0.89 -14.34 -3.60
N PRO A 22 1.43 -13.69 -2.56
CA PRO A 22 2.83 -13.33 -2.54
C PRO A 22 3.69 -14.59 -2.68
N THR A 23 4.58 -14.59 -3.67
CA THR A 23 5.41 -15.75 -4.05
C THR A 23 6.57 -16.02 -3.11
N ASN A 24 6.84 -15.11 -2.16
CA ASN A 24 7.81 -15.25 -1.08
C ASN A 24 7.50 -14.22 0.02
N GLU A 25 8.14 -14.35 1.18
CA GLU A 25 7.96 -13.47 2.35
C GLU A 25 8.18 -11.99 2.04
N ARG A 26 9.15 -11.68 1.16
CA ARG A 26 9.39 -10.30 0.70
C ARG A 26 8.20 -9.76 -0.08
N THR A 27 7.67 -10.51 -1.04
CA THR A 27 6.48 -10.11 -1.80
C THR A 27 5.28 -9.96 -0.87
N ALA A 28 5.17 -10.81 0.17
CA ALA A 28 4.09 -10.73 1.16
C ALA A 28 4.17 -9.47 2.01
N CYS A 29 5.36 -9.16 2.51
CA CYS A 29 5.63 -7.94 3.29
C CYS A 29 5.33 -6.67 2.48
N ILE A 30 5.81 -6.62 1.22
CA ILE A 30 5.52 -5.48 0.33
C ILE A 30 4.03 -5.38 0.02
N TYR A 31 3.36 -6.52 -0.19
CA TYR A 31 1.92 -6.54 -0.47
C TYR A 31 1.11 -6.06 0.73
N ASP A 32 1.35 -6.60 1.93
CA ASP A 32 0.69 -6.16 3.18
C ASP A 32 0.89 -4.66 3.41
N LEU A 33 2.12 -4.18 3.25
CA LEU A 33 2.44 -2.77 3.42
C LEU A 33 1.76 -1.86 2.39
N LYS A 34 1.50 -2.35 1.17
CA LYS A 34 0.74 -1.62 0.14
C LYS A 34 -0.78 -1.76 0.30
N GLU A 35 -1.25 -2.83 0.91
CA GLU A 35 -2.66 -3.04 1.19
C GLU A 35 -3.13 -2.16 2.37
N LYS A 36 -2.21 -1.79 3.28
CA LYS A 36 -2.43 -0.73 4.27
C LYS A 36 -2.77 0.56 3.54
N LYS A 37 -4.05 0.92 3.64
CA LYS A 37 -4.63 2.15 3.11
C LYS A 37 -4.96 3.07 4.26
N GLY A 38 -4.89 4.37 4.00
CA GLY A 38 -5.33 5.37 4.95
C GLY A 38 -4.23 6.33 5.35
N VAL A 39 -4.63 7.60 5.41
CA VAL A 39 -3.75 8.75 5.67
C VAL A 39 -3.19 8.78 7.09
N LEU A 40 -3.83 8.07 8.04
CA LEU A 40 -3.44 8.03 9.44
C LEU A 40 -2.43 6.92 9.77
N GLU A 41 -2.14 6.03 8.83
CA GLU A 41 -1.24 4.90 9.01
C GLU A 41 0.08 5.10 8.25
N ALA A 42 1.08 4.27 8.52
CA ALA A 42 2.30 4.26 7.71
C ALA A 42 1.99 3.61 6.34
N SER A 43 1.47 4.42 5.41
CA SER A 43 1.03 4.02 4.08
C SER A 43 1.57 4.96 3.00
N ASP A 44 1.42 4.55 1.73
CA ASP A 44 1.71 5.42 0.58
C ASP A 44 0.78 6.65 0.54
N ASP A 45 -0.46 6.50 1.02
CA ASP A 45 -1.44 7.61 1.06
C ASP A 45 -0.91 8.76 1.92
N SER A 46 -0.29 8.48 3.07
CA SER A 46 0.29 9.53 3.92
C SER A 46 1.37 10.33 3.19
N CYS A 47 2.16 9.72 2.32
CA CYS A 47 3.13 10.45 1.50
C CYS A 47 2.44 11.41 0.49
N GLN A 48 1.31 10.99 -0.07
CA GLN A 48 0.58 11.77 -1.08
C GLN A 48 -0.15 12.97 -0.46
N PHE A 49 -0.62 12.86 0.78
CA PHE A 49 -1.39 13.92 1.44
C PHE A 49 -0.54 15.09 1.94
N ILE A 50 0.79 14.94 2.06
CA ILE A 50 1.68 16.03 2.50
C ILE A 50 1.50 17.30 1.64
N ALA A 51 1.38 17.14 0.32
CA ALA A 51 1.19 18.27 -0.59
C ALA A 51 -0.17 18.97 -0.39
N ILE A 52 -1.20 18.20 -0.01
CA ILE A 52 -2.53 18.72 0.30
C ILE A 52 -2.50 19.48 1.62
N ASP A 53 -1.83 18.93 2.64
CA ASP A 53 -1.75 19.59 3.95
C ASP A 53 -0.93 20.88 3.92
N LEU A 54 0.12 20.93 3.11
CA LEU A 54 0.95 22.12 2.93
C LEU A 54 0.31 23.17 2.02
N TYR A 55 -0.87 22.88 1.44
CA TYR A 55 -1.57 23.88 0.65
C TYR A 55 -2.02 25.04 1.55
N GLN A 56 -1.50 26.22 1.26
CA GLN A 56 -1.86 27.46 1.95
C GLN A 56 -2.38 28.48 0.95
N ASN A 57 -3.38 29.27 1.38
CA ASN A 57 -3.87 30.41 0.62
C ASN A 57 -3.99 31.66 1.51
N ASP A 58 -4.14 32.83 0.89
CA ASP A 58 -4.16 34.12 1.57
C ASP A 58 -5.40 34.34 2.45
N ASN A 59 -6.47 33.56 2.25
CA ASN A 59 -7.71 33.63 3.03
C ASN A 59 -7.67 32.78 4.31
N MET A 60 -6.62 31.99 4.53
CA MET A 60 -6.50 31.16 5.72
C MET A 60 -6.13 31.99 6.96
N THR A 61 -6.80 31.71 8.08
CA THR A 61 -6.44 32.27 9.39
C THR A 61 -5.08 31.74 9.85
N PRO A 62 -4.39 32.43 10.79
CA PRO A 62 -3.15 31.91 11.38
C PRO A 62 -3.31 30.50 11.98
N GLU A 63 -4.44 30.23 12.64
CA GLU A 63 -4.75 28.92 13.22
C GLU A 63 -4.90 27.83 12.15
N GLN A 64 -5.57 28.14 11.03
CA GLN A 64 -5.68 27.20 9.91
C GLN A 64 -4.31 26.87 9.30
N LYS A 65 -3.42 27.85 9.19
CA LYS A 65 -2.04 27.63 8.71
C LYS A 65 -1.24 26.76 9.67
N GLU A 66 -1.41 26.95 10.98
CA GLU A 66 -0.77 26.13 12.01
C GLU A 66 -1.26 24.67 11.96
N ILE A 67 -2.58 24.45 11.85
CA ILE A 67 -3.18 23.11 11.71
C ILE A 67 -2.69 22.42 10.43
N SER A 68 -2.58 23.16 9.33
CA SER A 68 -2.02 22.69 8.05
C SER A 68 -0.60 22.15 8.25
N ILE A 69 0.27 22.92 8.92
CA ILE A 69 1.66 22.53 9.20
C ILE A 69 1.71 21.31 10.14
N LEU A 70 0.89 21.27 11.19
CA LEU A 70 0.81 20.14 12.12
C LEU A 70 0.40 18.85 11.40
N THR A 71 -0.61 18.94 10.54
CA THR A 71 -1.12 17.79 9.77
C THR A 71 -0.08 17.31 8.76
N ALA A 72 0.58 18.24 8.05
CA ALA A 72 1.67 17.93 7.15
C ALA A 72 2.83 17.20 7.86
N ASN A 73 3.22 17.67 9.05
CA ASN A 73 4.27 17.01 9.85
C ASN A 73 3.87 15.59 10.25
N PHE A 74 2.61 15.37 10.64
CA PHE A 74 2.10 14.04 10.94
C PHE A 74 2.20 13.10 9.73
N HIS A 75 1.77 13.55 8.55
CA HIS A 75 1.85 12.76 7.32
C HIS A 75 3.30 12.54 6.85
N VAL A 76 4.20 13.51 7.05
CA VAL A 76 5.65 13.34 6.82
C VAL A 76 6.20 12.20 7.67
N ILE A 77 5.88 12.17 8.97
CA ILE A 77 6.34 11.11 9.87
C ILE A 77 5.81 9.75 9.41
N LYS A 78 4.52 9.66 9.05
CA LYS A 78 3.93 8.41 8.55
C LYS A 78 4.50 7.94 7.22
N CYS A 79 4.82 8.88 6.33
CA CYS A 79 5.50 8.60 5.09
C CYS A 79 6.93 8.04 5.32
N ILE A 80 7.67 8.62 6.27
CA ILE A 80 9.00 8.11 6.66
C ILE A 80 8.88 6.69 7.22
N GLU A 81 7.96 6.45 8.16
CA GLU A 81 7.70 5.12 8.72
C GLU A 81 7.35 4.09 7.62
N TYR A 82 6.56 4.48 6.62
CA TYR A 82 6.23 3.64 5.48
C TYR A 82 7.48 3.25 4.69
N HIS A 83 8.35 4.22 4.37
CA HIS A 83 9.57 3.95 3.61
C HIS A 83 10.59 3.13 4.39
N GLU A 84 10.69 3.29 5.71
CA GLU A 84 11.51 2.44 6.56
C GLU A 84 11.03 0.98 6.53
N LYS A 85 9.73 0.74 6.73
CA LYS A 85 9.14 -0.61 6.64
C LYS A 85 9.31 -1.20 5.23
N LEU A 86 9.16 -0.38 4.20
CA LEU A 86 9.37 -0.82 2.82
C LEU A 86 10.84 -1.21 2.58
N LYS A 87 11.78 -0.48 3.18
CA LYS A 87 13.21 -0.80 3.15
C LYS A 87 13.48 -2.10 3.91
N GLU A 88 12.85 -2.34 5.04
CA GLU A 88 12.92 -3.61 5.78
C GLU A 88 12.38 -4.78 4.96
N CYS A 89 11.20 -4.65 4.34
CA CYS A 89 10.65 -5.67 3.43
C CYS A 89 11.59 -5.96 2.24
N LYS A 90 12.33 -4.95 1.77
CA LYS A 90 13.27 -5.07 0.65
C LYS A 90 14.68 -5.49 1.07
N LYS A 91 15.00 -5.46 2.36
CA LYS A 91 16.29 -5.92 2.88
C LYS A 91 16.41 -7.37 2.46
N GLU A 92 17.53 -7.73 1.86
CA GLU A 92 17.73 -9.08 1.34
C GLU A 92 17.44 -10.08 2.46
N ILE A 93 16.40 -10.90 2.28
CA ILE A 93 16.38 -12.24 2.84
C ILE A 93 17.40 -13.01 2.00
N ASN A 94 18.69 -12.70 2.22
CA ASN A 94 19.84 -13.45 1.71
C ASN A 94 20.04 -14.74 2.53
N TYR A 95 18.97 -15.20 3.18
CA TYR A 95 18.87 -16.52 3.78
C TYR A 95 18.35 -17.44 2.69
N TYR A 96 19.28 -18.04 1.94
CA TYR A 96 19.12 -19.34 1.29
C TYR A 96 17.67 -19.68 0.85
N LEU A 97 17.36 -19.50 -0.44
CA LEU A 97 16.36 -20.36 -1.08
C LEU A 97 17.09 -21.64 -1.55
N PRO A 98 17.11 -22.76 -0.81
CA PRO A 98 17.54 -24.05 -1.36
C PRO A 98 16.41 -24.70 -2.19
N ALA A 99 15.52 -23.94 -2.82
CA ALA A 99 14.27 -24.47 -3.38
C ALA A 99 14.12 -24.32 -4.91
N LEU A 100 15.21 -24.12 -5.66
CA LEU A 100 15.16 -24.07 -7.14
C LEU A 100 16.15 -25.02 -7.86
N HIS A 101 16.80 -25.93 -7.15
CA HIS A 101 17.53 -27.04 -7.79
C HIS A 101 17.15 -28.38 -7.14
N PRO A 102 16.12 -29.08 -7.63
CA PRO A 102 16.04 -30.52 -7.47
C PRO A 102 17.13 -31.17 -8.33
N GLU A 103 17.92 -32.06 -7.73
CA GLU A 103 18.86 -32.96 -8.43
C GLU A 103 18.14 -33.91 -9.39
#